data_AF-A0A7X6VNY1-F1
#
_entry.id   AF-A0A7X6VNY1-F1
#
_cell.length_a   1.000
_cell.length_b   1.000
_cell.length_c   1.000
_cell.angle_alpha   90.00
_cell.angle_beta   90.00
_cell.angle_gamma   90.00
#
_symmetry.space_group_name_H-M   'P 1'
#
loop_
_entity.id
_entity.type
_entity.pdbx_description
1 polymer ?
#
loop_
_entity_poly.entity_id
_entity_poly.type
_entity_poly.pdbx_seq_one_letter_code
_entity_poly.pdbx_strand_id
1 'polypeptide(L)'
;MKKNEKHQCPVCKETIIDEEFEICSVCGWGSNLAQNEESDFEEGPNKLSLNQTKEWFKLKRTLNPNYTWIANAQVDGNPTKEDLEKLKEVVKNILLYQK
;
A
#
# COMPACT_ATOMS: atom_id res chain seq x y z
N MET A 1 23.59 14.04 -8.05
CA MET A 1 22.36 13.32 -7.66
C MET A 1 22.34 12.02 -8.44
N LYS A 2 22.36 10.85 -7.77
CA LYS A 2 22.24 9.58 -8.50
C LYS A 2 20.84 9.51 -9.09
N LYS A 3 20.74 9.16 -10.36
CA LYS A 3 19.46 8.93 -11.03
C LYS A 3 18.83 7.72 -10.33
N ASN A 4 17.67 7.88 -9.71
CA ASN A 4 16.98 6.74 -9.12
C ASN A 4 16.63 5.78 -10.25
N GLU A 5 17.02 4.51 -10.10
CA GLU A 5 16.75 3.50 -11.12
C GLU A 5 15.25 3.18 -11.11
N LYS A 6 14.66 3.17 -12.31
CA LYS A 6 13.27 2.75 -12.51
C LYS A 6 13.11 1.35 -11.92
N HIS A 7 12.19 1.19 -10.97
CA HIS A 7 11.97 -0.10 -10.33
C HIS A 7 10.49 -0.41 -10.25
N GLN A 8 10.16 -1.70 -10.25
CA GLN A 8 8.79 -2.15 -10.11
C GLN A 8 8.27 -1.88 -8.70
N CYS A 9 7.02 -1.45 -8.56
CA CYS A 9 6.42 -1.18 -7.26
C CYS A 9 6.52 -2.43 -6.36
N PRO A 10 7.16 -2.33 -5.17
CA PRO A 10 7.39 -3.47 -4.29
C PRO A 10 6.11 -3.99 -3.62
N VAL A 11 5.01 -3.23 -3.67
CA VAL A 11 3.72 -3.58 -3.08
C VAL A 11 2.86 -4.37 -4.06
N CYS A 12 2.44 -3.75 -5.17
CA CYS A 12 1.49 -4.36 -6.11
C CYS A 12 2.14 -5.03 -7.31
N LYS A 13 3.40 -4.69 -7.63
CA LYS A 13 4.12 -5.17 -8.82
C LYS A 13 3.46 -4.80 -10.17
N GLU A 14 2.58 -3.81 -10.20
CA GLU A 14 1.84 -3.43 -11.42
C GLU A 14 2.28 -2.11 -12.06
N THR A 15 3.03 -1.28 -11.34
CA THR A 15 3.57 -0.02 -11.87
C THR A 15 5.09 -0.03 -11.84
N ILE A 16 5.69 0.76 -12.72
CA ILE A 16 7.10 1.15 -12.64
C ILE A 16 7.16 2.50 -11.94
N ILE A 17 8.00 2.59 -10.92
CA ILE A 17 8.33 3.79 -10.17
C ILE A 17 9.56 4.42 -10.84
N ASP A 18 9.40 5.62 -11.39
CA ASP A 18 10.45 6.37 -12.10
C ASP A 18 11.10 7.43 -11.21
N GLU A 19 10.35 7.96 -10.24
CA GLU A 19 10.78 9.07 -9.39
C GLU A 19 10.80 8.73 -7.89
N GLU A 20 11.70 9.39 -7.15
CA GLU A 20 11.62 9.43 -5.68
C GLU A 20 10.33 10.13 -5.29
N PHE A 21 9.63 9.63 -4.26
CA PHE A 21 8.35 10.17 -3.80
C PHE A 21 7.16 9.99 -4.74
N GLU A 22 7.29 9.25 -5.85
CA GLU A 22 6.15 8.87 -6.69
C GLU A 22 5.19 7.97 -5.89
N ILE A 23 3.89 8.32 -5.91
CA ILE A 23 2.83 7.50 -5.32
C ILE A 23 2.32 6.52 -6.36
N CYS A 24 2.37 5.22 -6.05
CA CYS A 24 1.84 4.19 -6.92
C CYS A 24 0.32 4.34 -7.09
N SER A 25 -0.14 4.56 -8.33
CA SER A 25 -1.57 4.71 -8.65
C SER A 25 -2.41 3.45 -8.37
N VAL A 26 -1.78 2.28 -8.24
CA VAL A 26 -2.44 1.00 -7.98
C VAL A 26 -2.61 0.73 -6.49
N CYS A 27 -1.58 0.94 -5.67
CA CYS A 27 -1.60 0.55 -4.25
C CYS A 27 -1.47 1.69 -3.25
N GLY A 28 -1.14 2.91 -3.70
CA GLY A 28 -1.03 4.09 -2.85
C GLY A 28 0.28 4.22 -2.08
N TRP A 29 1.20 3.25 -2.19
CA TRP A 29 2.52 3.38 -1.57
C TRP A 29 3.34 4.48 -2.24
N GLY A 30 3.85 5.42 -1.44
CA GLY A 30 4.81 6.42 -1.88
C GLY A 30 6.23 5.87 -1.88
N SER A 31 6.95 6.02 -2.99
CA SER A 31 8.34 5.61 -3.14
C SER A 31 9.22 6.19 -2.03
N ASN A 32 9.87 5.31 -1.27
CA ASN A 32 10.71 5.67 -0.12
C ASN A 32 11.92 4.74 -0.02
N LEU A 33 13.13 5.31 -0.11
CA LEU A 33 14.40 4.56 -0.06
C LEU A 33 14.60 3.82 1.27
N ALA A 34 14.29 4.45 2.41
CA ALA A 34 14.44 3.82 3.72
C ALA A 34 13.54 2.57 3.84
N GLN A 35 12.31 2.64 3.32
CA GLN A 35 11.40 1.48 3.31
C GLN A 35 11.78 0.41 2.27
N ASN A 36 12.50 0.77 1.22
CA ASN A 36 13.07 -0.19 0.27
C ASN A 36 14.25 -0.97 0.89
N GLU A 37 15.05 -0.33 1.75
CA GLU A 37 16.16 -0.96 2.46
C GLU A 37 15.68 -1.75 3.70
N GLU A 38 14.76 -1.17 4.47
CA GLU A 38 14.16 -1.75 5.68
C GLU A 38 12.64 -1.76 5.55
N SER A 39 12.07 -2.90 5.13
CA SER A 39 10.64 -3.02 4.80
C SER A 39 9.68 -2.79 5.97
N ASP A 40 10.17 -2.84 7.21
CA ASP A 40 9.42 -2.57 8.44
C ASP A 40 9.69 -1.16 8.99
N PHE A 41 10.42 -0.31 8.25
CA PHE A 41 10.62 1.09 8.62
C PHE A 41 9.28 1.85 8.58
N GLU A 42 8.90 2.43 9.71
CA GLU A 42 7.60 3.07 9.93
C GLU A 42 7.67 4.60 9.98
N GLU A 43 8.85 5.19 9.81
CA GLU A 43 8.99 6.65 9.80
C GLU A 43 8.92 7.23 8.38
N GLY A 44 8.64 8.53 8.29
CA GLY A 44 8.60 9.26 7.03
C GLY A 44 7.18 9.52 6.50
N PRO A 45 7.02 9.66 5.16
CA PRO A 45 5.77 10.14 4.56
C PRO A 45 4.65 9.08 4.54
N ASN A 46 4.98 7.79 4.44
CA ASN A 46 3.99 6.71 4.50
C ASN A 46 3.60 6.47 5.97
N LYS A 47 2.29 6.37 6.25
CA LYS A 47 1.80 6.06 7.61
C LYS A 47 1.87 4.58 7.96
N LEU A 48 2.17 3.74 6.99
CA LEU A 48 2.44 2.31 7.11
C LEU A 48 3.86 1.99 6.64
N SER A 49 4.44 0.91 7.20
CA SER A 49 5.63 0.28 6.62
C SER A 49 5.34 -0.29 5.22
N LEU A 50 6.40 -0.66 4.49
CA LEU A 50 6.24 -1.33 3.20
C LEU A 50 5.48 -2.66 3.36
N ASN A 51 5.77 -3.43 4.42
CA ASN A 51 5.09 -4.69 4.70
C ASN A 51 3.62 -4.49 5.11
N GLN A 52 3.33 -3.48 5.92
CA GLN A 52 1.95 -3.13 6.28
C GLN A 52 1.15 -2.64 5.06
N THR A 53 1.79 -1.91 4.13
CA THR A 53 1.13 -1.48 2.89
C THR A 53 0.82 -2.67 1.97
N LYS A 54 1.70 -3.68 1.89
CA LYS A 54 1.42 -4.96 1.21
C LYS A 54 0.21 -5.66 1.81
N GLU A 55 0.14 -5.74 3.13
CA GLU A 55 -1.00 -6.35 3.83
C GLU A 55 -2.30 -5.59 3.55
N TRP A 56 -2.28 -4.27 3.73
CA TRP A 56 -3.42 -3.40 3.47
C TRP A 56 -3.96 -3.56 2.04
N PHE A 57 -3.07 -3.50 1.05
CA PHE A 57 -3.44 -3.63 -0.36
C PHE A 57 -4.02 -5.01 -0.67
N LYS A 58 -3.43 -6.08 -0.10
CA LYS A 58 -3.97 -7.44 -0.23
C LYS A 58 -5.39 -7.52 0.32
N LEU A 59 -5.65 -6.96 1.50
CA LEU A 59 -6.99 -6.95 2.10
C LEU A 59 -8.00 -6.16 1.27
N LYS A 60 -7.60 -5.00 0.70
CA LYS A 60 -8.43 -4.25 -0.25
C LYS A 60 -8.83 -5.10 -1.45
N ARG A 61 -7.88 -5.86 -2.01
CA ARG A 61 -8.16 -6.77 -3.14
C ARG A 61 -8.91 -8.05 -2.77
N THR A 62 -8.85 -8.48 -1.51
CA THR A 62 -9.76 -9.53 -1.00
C THR A 62 -11.22 -9.06 -1.06
N LEU A 63 -11.49 -7.79 -0.74
CA LEU A 63 -12.84 -7.23 -0.78
C LEU A 63 -13.29 -6.83 -2.19
N ASN A 64 -12.37 -6.29 -2.99
CA ASN A 64 -12.61 -5.88 -4.36
C ASN A 64 -11.40 -6.25 -5.23
N PRO A 65 -11.45 -7.34 -6.01
CA PRO A 65 -10.33 -7.77 -6.85
C PRO A 65 -9.83 -6.71 -7.85
N ASN A 66 -10.70 -5.78 -8.25
CA ASN A 66 -10.38 -4.68 -9.18
C ASN A 66 -9.97 -3.39 -8.48
N TYR A 67 -9.66 -3.45 -7.18
CA TYR A 67 -9.24 -2.28 -6.41
C TYR A 67 -7.97 -1.64 -7.00
N THR A 68 -8.03 -0.31 -7.14
CA THR A 68 -6.87 0.57 -7.39
C THR A 68 -6.95 1.77 -6.45
N TRP A 69 -5.80 2.21 -5.95
CA TRP A 69 -5.73 3.35 -5.03
C TRP A 69 -6.20 4.64 -5.70
N ILE A 70 -5.83 4.89 -6.96
CA ILE A 70 -6.20 6.14 -7.65
C ILE A 70 -7.72 6.35 -7.73
N ALA A 71 -8.50 5.26 -7.88
CA ALA A 71 -9.96 5.33 -7.88
C ALA A 71 -10.57 5.55 -6.48
N ASN A 72 -9.80 5.31 -5.42
CA ASN A 72 -10.26 5.34 -4.02
C ASN A 72 -9.49 6.35 -3.16
N ALA A 73 -8.59 7.14 -3.74
CA ALA A 73 -7.61 7.97 -3.02
C ALA A 73 -8.25 9.02 -2.09
N GLN A 74 -9.44 9.53 -2.44
CA GLN A 74 -10.17 10.48 -1.60
C GLN A 74 -10.65 9.87 -0.28
N VAL A 75 -10.90 8.55 -0.27
CA VAL A 75 -11.38 7.81 0.90
C VAL A 75 -10.21 7.19 1.64
N ASP A 76 -9.29 6.54 0.92
CA ASP A 76 -8.22 5.76 1.51
C ASP A 76 -6.99 6.59 1.87
N GLY A 77 -6.74 7.68 1.14
CA GLY A 77 -5.64 8.60 1.40
C GLY A 77 -4.30 7.90 1.65
N ASN A 78 -3.65 8.27 2.75
CA ASN A 78 -2.46 7.61 3.28
C ASN A 78 -2.87 6.80 4.51
N PRO A 79 -3.17 5.49 4.34
CA PRO A 79 -3.81 4.69 5.38
C PRO A 79 -2.92 4.59 6.62
N THR A 80 -3.53 4.66 7.81
CA THR A 80 -2.83 4.50 9.09
C THR A 80 -2.87 3.05 9.57
N LYS A 81 -2.13 2.74 10.64
CA LYS A 81 -2.25 1.45 11.33
C LYS A 81 -3.67 1.19 11.84
N GLU A 82 -4.37 2.22 12.29
CA GLU A 82 -5.76 2.08 12.73
C GLU A 82 -6.66 1.67 11.56
N ASP A 83 -6.45 2.24 10.38
CA ASP A 83 -7.20 1.88 9.16
C ASP A 83 -6.92 0.44 8.73
N LEU A 84 -5.66 -0.01 8.84
CA LEU A 84 -5.27 -1.40 8.58
C LEU A 84 -5.97 -2.37 9.54
N GLU A 85 -6.00 -2.08 10.84
CA GLU A 85 -6.67 -2.95 11.82
C GLU A 85 -8.19 -2.97 11.63
N LYS A 86 -8.82 -1.82 11.33
CA LYS A 86 -10.24 -1.78 10.96
C LYS A 86 -10.53 -2.62 9.72
N LEU A 87 -9.67 -2.54 8.70
CA LEU A 87 -9.82 -3.32 7.48
C LEU A 87 -9.67 -4.83 7.73
N LYS A 88 -8.74 -5.25 8.59
CA LYS A 88 -8.60 -6.66 9.02
C LYS A 88 -9.87 -7.19 9.64
N GLU A 89 -10.49 -6.42 10.53
CA GLU A 89 -11.72 -6.82 11.21
C GLU A 89 -12.90 -6.91 10.22
N VAL A 90 -13.01 -5.97 9.27
CA VAL A 90 -14.01 -6.03 8.20
C VAL A 90 -13.85 -7.29 7.36
N VAL A 91 -12.63 -7.59 6.88
CA VAL A 91 -12.36 -8.78 6.05
C VAL A 91 -12.65 -10.06 6.83
N LYS A 92 -12.21 -10.15 8.08
CA LYS A 92 -12.45 -11.29 8.95
C LYS A 92 -13.95 -11.55 9.13
N ASN A 93 -14.74 -10.52 9.40
CA ASN A 93 -16.18 -10.66 9.55
C ASN A 93 -16.84 -11.14 8.25
N ILE A 94 -16.48 -10.55 7.11
CA ILE A 94 -17.02 -11.00 5.81
C ILE A 94 -16.70 -12.48 5.54
N LEU A 95 -15.46 -12.91 5.77
CA LEU A 95 -15.06 -14.31 5.57
C LEU A 95 -15.71 -15.29 6.56
N LEU A 96 -16.09 -14.82 7.76
CA LEU A 96 -16.82 -15.62 8.74
C LEU A 96 -18.29 -15.83 8.32
N TYR A 97 -18.94 -14.83 7.72
CA TYR A 97 -20.34 -14.89 7.29
C TYR A 97 -20.56 -15.49 5.89
N GLN A 98 -19.49 -15.82 5.17
CA GLN A 98 -19.53 -16.51 3.87
C GLN A 98 -19.45 -18.05 4.01
N LYS A 99 -19.43 -18.58 5.23
CA LYS A 99 -19.48 -20.02 5.56
C LYS A 99 -20.87 -20.41 6.03
#